data_AF-A0A956S0Q7-F1
#
_entry.id   AF-A0A956S0Q7-F1
#
_cell.length_a   1.000
_cell.length_b   1.000
_cell.length_c   1.000
_cell.angle_alpha   90.00
_cell.angle_beta   90.00
_cell.angle_gamma   90.00
#
_symmetry.space_group_name_H-M   'P 1'
#
loop_
_entity.id
_entity.type
_entity.pdbx_description
1 polymer ?
#
loop_
_entity_poly.entity_id
_entity_poly.type
_entity_poly.pdbx_seq_one_letter_code
_entity_poly.pdbx_strand_id
1 'polypeptide(L)'
;GNTQQAGAFLFGGFYADQQPFDAAGNVSPTTPPVGEAQLDLGSGQRMATNHDGQSVFVDSGVLDALRNLSAALAANDDTQIANAVTDVDNAFDATQSLVADVGARWVRMDHTASALEDVDLNLEERLGAIEDADLAEVLVELSSRQVALQSALMATARASELTLTNYLR
;
A
#
# COMPACT_ATOMS: atom_id res chain seq x y z
N GLY A 1 1.32 -12.82 21.71
CA GLY A 1 0.78 -11.73 22.52
C GLY A 1 1.61 -10.46 22.41
N ASN A 2 2.82 -10.42 22.98
CA ASN A 2 3.56 -9.17 23.23
C ASN A 2 4.63 -8.83 22.18
N THR A 3 4.45 -9.24 20.93
CA THR A 3 5.41 -8.96 19.86
C THR A 3 5.43 -7.47 19.55
N GLN A 4 6.62 -6.88 19.47
CA GLN A 4 6.81 -5.47 19.11
C GLN A 4 7.29 -5.32 17.67
N GLN A 5 6.75 -4.34 16.97
CA GLN A 5 7.18 -3.89 15.65
C GLN A 5 7.37 -2.38 15.68
N ALA A 6 8.57 -1.90 15.32
CA ALA A 6 8.92 -0.47 15.33
C ALA A 6 8.66 0.26 16.67
N GLY A 7 8.76 -0.44 17.81
CA GLY A 7 8.52 0.11 19.15
C GLY A 7 7.07 0.04 19.63
N ALA A 8 6.15 -0.38 18.76
CA ALA A 8 4.72 -0.57 19.05
C ALA A 8 4.37 -2.06 19.19
N PHE A 9 3.48 -2.42 20.11
CA PHE A 9 2.95 -3.76 20.25
C PHE A 9 1.98 -4.08 19.10
N LEU A 10 2.33 -5.08 18.28
CA LEU A 10 1.59 -5.48 17.09
C LEU A 10 0.14 -5.91 17.40
N PHE A 11 -0.07 -6.51 18.57
CA PHE A 11 -1.37 -6.99 19.03
C PHE A 11 -1.94 -6.13 20.17
N GLY A 12 -1.36 -4.95 20.42
CA GLY A 12 -1.84 -4.02 21.45
C GLY A 12 -3.11 -3.24 21.05
N GLY A 13 -3.54 -3.38 19.80
CA GLY A 13 -4.64 -2.62 19.23
C GLY A 13 -4.40 -1.11 19.34
N PHE A 14 -5.40 -0.37 19.85
CA PHE A 14 -5.24 1.08 20.07
C PHE A 14 -4.22 1.44 21.16
N TYR A 15 -3.77 0.48 21.98
CA TYR A 15 -2.80 0.67 23.05
C TYR A 15 -1.44 0.07 22.68
N ALA A 16 -0.89 0.53 21.56
CA ALA A 16 0.37 0.05 21.01
C ALA A 16 1.61 0.33 21.89
N ASP A 17 1.53 1.23 22.87
CA ASP A 17 2.66 1.57 23.75
C ASP A 17 2.70 0.75 25.04
N GLN A 18 1.68 -0.06 25.31
CA GLN A 18 1.56 -0.84 26.54
C GLN A 18 1.43 -2.33 26.25
N GLN A 19 1.96 -3.15 27.17
CA GLN A 19 1.96 -4.60 27.01
C GLN A 19 0.52 -5.15 27.07
N PRO A 20 0.04 -5.85 26.01
CA PRO A 20 -1.33 -6.33 25.98
C PRO A 20 -1.61 -7.54 26.88
N PHE A 21 -0.61 -8.41 27.10
CA PHE A 21 -0.74 -9.61 27.92
C PHE A 21 0.27 -9.61 29.06
N ASP A 22 -0.19 -9.92 30.28
CA ASP A 22 0.69 -10.12 31.44
C ASP A 22 1.55 -11.40 31.31
N ALA A 23 2.42 -11.66 32.29
CA ALA A 23 3.27 -12.85 32.30
C ALA A 23 2.48 -14.17 32.43
N ALA A 24 1.22 -14.12 32.87
CA ALA A 24 0.31 -15.25 32.94
C ALA A 24 -0.55 -15.38 31.66
N GLY A 25 -0.40 -14.46 30.70
CA GLY A 25 -1.16 -14.41 29.45
C GLY A 25 -2.58 -13.84 29.61
N ASN A 26 -2.90 -13.18 30.72
CA ASN A 26 -4.20 -12.52 30.88
C ASN A 26 -4.17 -11.15 30.20
N VAL A 27 -5.33 -10.72 29.72
CA VAL A 27 -5.53 -9.38 29.19
C VAL A 27 -5.43 -8.36 30.32
N SER A 28 -4.67 -7.28 30.07
CA SER A 28 -4.63 -6.13 30.96
C SER A 28 -6.00 -5.42 31.02
N PRO A 29 -6.64 -5.24 32.20
CA PRO A 29 -7.95 -4.60 32.32
C PRO A 29 -7.97 -3.13 31.89
N THR A 30 -6.81 -2.47 31.93
CA THR A 30 -6.65 -1.04 31.62
C THR A 30 -6.24 -0.79 30.16
N THR A 31 -5.75 -1.81 29.48
CA THR A 31 -5.28 -1.75 28.08
C THR A 31 -5.72 -3.00 27.33
N PRO A 32 -7.03 -3.12 27.05
CA PRO A 32 -7.53 -4.25 26.27
C PRO A 32 -6.91 -4.23 24.87
N PRO A 33 -6.42 -5.37 24.35
CA PRO A 33 -5.80 -5.49 23.04
C PRO A 33 -6.87 -5.49 21.94
N VAL A 34 -7.63 -4.40 21.85
CA VAL A 34 -8.74 -4.23 20.91
C VAL A 34 -8.41 -3.14 19.89
N GLY A 35 -8.83 -3.38 18.66
CA GLY A 35 -8.70 -2.43 17.56
C GLY A 35 -7.65 -2.85 16.53
N GLU A 36 -8.01 -2.73 15.26
CA GLU A 36 -7.15 -3.08 14.14
C GLU A 36 -6.39 -1.84 13.64
N ALA A 37 -5.11 -2.00 13.31
CA ALA A 37 -4.34 -0.99 12.62
C ALA A 37 -4.85 -0.86 11.18
N GLN A 38 -5.12 0.38 10.75
CA GLN A 38 -5.63 0.65 9.41
C GLN A 38 -4.58 1.35 8.56
N LEU A 39 -4.47 0.92 7.31
CA LEU A 39 -3.70 1.57 6.26
C LEU A 39 -4.66 2.26 5.29
N ASP A 40 -4.36 3.52 4.95
CA ASP A 40 -5.07 4.25 3.90
C ASP A 40 -4.48 3.87 2.54
N LEU A 41 -5.32 3.42 1.62
CA LEU A 41 -4.94 3.01 0.26
C LEU A 41 -5.19 4.11 -0.77
N GLY A 42 -5.55 5.32 -0.32
CA GLY A 42 -5.94 6.41 -1.20
C GLY A 42 -7.42 6.35 -1.58
N SER A 43 -7.92 7.45 -2.13
CA SER A 43 -9.34 7.63 -2.49
C SER A 43 -10.34 7.39 -1.35
N GLY A 44 -9.88 7.52 -0.09
CA GLY A 44 -10.70 7.31 1.11
C GLY A 44 -10.93 5.85 1.49
N GLN A 45 -10.27 4.88 0.84
CA GLN A 45 -10.34 3.48 1.26
C GLN A 45 -9.32 3.20 2.36
N ARG A 46 -9.81 2.72 3.51
CA ARG A 46 -8.97 2.18 4.59
C ARG A 46 -9.10 0.66 4.64
N MET A 47 -7.97 -0.01 4.81
CA MET A 47 -7.91 -1.46 5.02
C MET A 47 -7.18 -1.76 6.32
N ALA A 48 -7.75 -2.63 7.13
CA ALA A 48 -7.06 -3.12 8.32
C ALA A 48 -5.93 -4.10 7.94
N THR A 49 -4.75 -3.91 8.51
CA THR A 49 -3.52 -4.65 8.18
C THR A 49 -3.24 -5.82 9.12
N ASN A 50 -3.85 -5.81 10.31
CA ASN A 50 -3.69 -6.85 11.33
C ASN A 50 -5.02 -7.19 12.00
N HIS A 51 -5.00 -8.27 12.77
CA HIS A 51 -5.99 -8.55 13.80
C HIS A 51 -5.45 -8.13 15.16
N ASP A 52 -6.35 -7.78 16.06
CA ASP A 52 -6.01 -7.37 17.41
C ASP A 52 -5.66 -8.57 18.31
N GLY A 53 -5.07 -8.31 19.48
CA GLY A 53 -4.67 -9.39 20.38
C GLY A 53 -5.85 -10.12 20.99
N GLN A 54 -7.00 -9.44 21.16
CA GLN A 54 -8.23 -10.04 21.67
C GLN A 54 -8.71 -11.16 20.74
N SER A 55 -8.90 -10.86 19.45
CA SER A 55 -9.35 -11.84 18.46
C SER A 55 -8.37 -13.01 18.29
N VAL A 56 -7.06 -12.72 18.26
CA VAL A 56 -6.03 -13.72 18.01
C VAL A 56 -5.76 -14.63 19.21
N PHE A 57 -5.75 -14.11 20.43
CA PHE A 57 -5.28 -14.86 21.61
C PHE A 57 -6.35 -15.17 22.65
N VAL A 58 -7.47 -14.44 22.66
CA VAL A 58 -8.56 -14.63 23.62
C VAL A 58 -9.75 -15.29 22.96
N ASP A 59 -10.28 -14.70 21.88
CA ASP A 59 -11.50 -15.20 21.23
C ASP A 59 -11.23 -16.51 20.45
N SER A 60 -9.99 -16.72 20.01
CA SER A 60 -9.55 -18.01 19.44
C SER A 60 -9.45 -19.12 20.49
N GLY A 61 -9.43 -18.79 21.78
CA GLY A 61 -9.25 -19.74 22.87
C GLY A 61 -7.84 -20.33 22.99
N VAL A 62 -6.87 -19.91 22.18
CA VAL A 62 -5.54 -20.54 22.12
C VAL A 62 -4.79 -20.49 23.46
N LEU A 63 -4.89 -19.39 24.21
CA LEU A 63 -4.23 -19.28 25.51
C LEU A 63 -4.89 -20.18 26.55
N ASP A 64 -6.22 -20.29 26.54
CA ASP A 64 -6.96 -21.15 27.47
C ASP A 64 -6.78 -22.62 27.14
N ALA A 65 -6.79 -22.99 25.86
CA ALA A 65 -6.53 -24.36 25.40
C ALA A 65 -5.14 -24.85 25.85
N LEU A 66 -4.10 -24.01 25.70
CA LEU A 66 -2.74 -24.34 26.15
C LEU A 66 -2.64 -24.44 27.67
N ARG A 67 -3.34 -23.57 28.42
CA ARG A 67 -3.39 -23.65 29.89
C ARG A 67 -4.08 -24.94 30.35
N ASN A 68 -5.22 -25.26 29.75
CA ASN A 68 -5.99 -26.46 30.05
C ASN A 68 -5.15 -27.71 29.77
N LEU A 69 -4.43 -27.74 28.65
CA LEU A 69 -3.53 -28.84 28.31
C LEU A 69 -2.39 -28.96 29.33
N SER A 70 -1.75 -27.85 29.72
CA SER A 70 -0.70 -27.87 30.74
C SER A 70 -1.22 -28.37 32.09
N ALA A 71 -2.43 -27.97 32.49
CA ALA A 71 -3.05 -28.40 33.75
C ALA A 71 -3.43 -29.89 33.70
N ALA A 72 -3.97 -30.36 32.59
CA ALA A 72 -4.33 -31.76 32.38
C ALA A 72 -3.09 -32.68 32.41
N LEU A 73 -2.00 -32.26 31.77
CA LEU A 73 -0.72 -32.96 31.82
C LEU A 73 -0.14 -33.01 33.24
N ALA A 74 -0.24 -31.91 34.00
CA ALA A 74 0.22 -31.88 35.40
C ALA A 74 -0.62 -32.77 36.32
N ALA A 75 -1.93 -32.89 36.04
CA ALA A 75 -2.85 -33.77 36.76
C ALA A 75 -2.76 -35.24 36.34
N ASN A 76 -2.09 -35.54 35.21
CA ASN A 76 -2.02 -36.86 34.60
C ASN A 76 -3.42 -37.48 34.39
N ASP A 77 -4.37 -36.66 33.93
CA ASP A 77 -5.75 -37.05 33.65
C ASP A 77 -5.94 -37.23 32.13
N ASP A 78 -5.96 -38.49 31.69
CA ASP A 78 -6.07 -38.86 30.27
C ASP A 78 -7.34 -38.28 29.60
N THR A 79 -8.43 -38.12 30.34
CA THR A 79 -9.69 -37.59 29.79
C THR A 79 -9.56 -36.09 29.54
N GLN A 80 -8.98 -35.36 30.51
CA GLN A 80 -8.74 -33.93 30.34
C GLN A 80 -7.68 -33.64 29.27
N ILE A 81 -6.67 -34.50 29.14
CA ILE A 81 -5.67 -34.38 28.08
C ILE A 81 -6.34 -34.51 26.71
N ALA A 82 -7.20 -35.51 26.50
CA ALA A 82 -7.90 -35.70 25.23
C ALA A 82 -8.81 -34.51 24.87
N ASN A 83 -9.53 -33.96 25.85
CA ASN A 83 -10.35 -32.77 25.65
C ASN A 83 -9.49 -31.54 25.31
N ALA A 84 -8.41 -31.32 26.05
CA ALA A 84 -7.53 -30.17 25.83
C ALA A 84 -6.81 -30.22 24.47
N VAL A 85 -6.47 -31.41 23.96
CA VAL A 85 -5.96 -31.56 22.58
C VAL A 85 -7.00 -31.09 21.57
N THR A 86 -8.27 -31.47 21.75
CA THR A 86 -9.36 -31.02 20.87
C THR A 86 -9.53 -29.49 20.93
N ASP A 87 -9.43 -28.90 22.12
CA ASP A 87 -9.49 -27.44 22.29
C ASP A 87 -8.32 -26.73 21.59
N VAL A 88 -7.11 -27.31 21.64
CA VAL A 88 -5.93 -26.79 20.93
C VAL A 88 -6.13 -26.87 19.41
N ASP A 89 -6.67 -27.97 18.89
CA ASP A 89 -6.96 -28.12 17.46
C ASP A 89 -7.98 -27.07 16.99
N ASN A 90 -9.06 -26.86 17.75
CA ASN A 90 -10.05 -25.83 17.44
C ASN A 90 -9.44 -24.41 17.46
N ALA A 91 -8.59 -24.12 18.45
CA ALA A 91 -7.90 -22.84 18.54
C ALA A 91 -6.88 -22.64 17.41
N PHE A 92 -6.21 -23.72 16.99
CA PHE A 92 -5.33 -23.72 15.84
C PHE A 92 -6.10 -23.38 14.57
N ASP A 93 -7.26 -24.01 14.32
CA ASP A 93 -8.10 -23.71 13.17
C ASP A 93 -8.61 -22.25 13.18
N ALA A 94 -9.02 -21.75 14.35
CA ALA A 94 -9.45 -20.37 14.51
C ALA A 94 -8.32 -19.37 14.19
N THR A 95 -7.12 -19.58 14.75
CA THR A 95 -5.97 -18.72 14.46
C THR A 95 -5.50 -18.83 13.01
N GLN A 96 -5.58 -20.02 12.41
CA GLN A 96 -5.24 -20.25 11.01
C GLN A 96 -6.19 -19.50 10.08
N SER A 97 -7.48 -19.40 10.43
CA SER A 97 -8.45 -18.60 9.68
C SER A 97 -8.10 -17.11 9.71
N LEU A 98 -7.63 -16.58 10.85
CA LEU A 98 -7.18 -15.19 10.97
C LEU A 98 -5.92 -14.93 10.14
N VAL A 99 -4.98 -15.88 10.11
CA VAL A 99 -3.80 -15.80 9.23
C VAL A 99 -4.20 -15.79 7.76
N ALA A 100 -5.18 -16.63 7.38
CA ALA A 100 -5.69 -16.67 6.02
C ALA A 100 -6.38 -15.35 5.62
N ASP A 101 -7.13 -14.72 6.52
CA ASP A 101 -7.76 -13.42 6.28
C ASP A 101 -6.72 -12.31 6.04
N VAL A 102 -5.68 -12.23 6.88
CA VAL A 102 -4.55 -11.30 6.66
C VAL A 102 -3.84 -11.58 5.32
N GLY A 103 -3.64 -12.85 4.98
CA GLY A 103 -3.08 -13.25 3.70
C GLY A 103 -3.93 -12.80 2.49
N ALA A 104 -5.25 -12.95 2.58
CA ALA A 104 -6.17 -12.47 1.53
C ALA A 104 -6.14 -10.95 1.41
N ARG A 105 -6.07 -10.22 2.53
CA ARG A 105 -5.91 -8.76 2.54
C ARG A 105 -4.58 -8.34 1.89
N TRP A 106 -3.50 -9.07 2.15
CA TRP A 106 -2.19 -8.81 1.53
C TRP A 106 -2.24 -8.99 0.02
N VAL A 107 -2.82 -10.09 -0.48
CA VAL A 107 -3.01 -10.31 -1.93
C VAL A 107 -3.84 -9.19 -2.56
N ARG A 108 -4.90 -8.73 -1.88
CA ARG A 108 -5.69 -7.59 -2.36
C ARG A 108 -4.87 -6.30 -2.42
N MET A 109 -4.02 -6.04 -1.43
CA MET A 109 -3.13 -4.87 -1.42
C MET A 109 -2.10 -4.94 -2.55
N ASP A 110 -1.51 -6.12 -2.78
CA ASP A 110 -0.55 -6.36 -3.86
C ASP A 110 -1.16 -6.08 -5.23
N HIS A 111 -2.36 -6.63 -5.50
CA HIS A 111 -3.10 -6.32 -6.73
C HIS A 111 -3.46 -4.84 -6.88
N THR A 112 -3.80 -4.17 -5.77
CA THR A 112 -4.08 -2.73 -5.80
C THR A 112 -2.83 -1.93 -6.11
N ALA A 113 -1.67 -2.33 -5.57
CA ALA A 113 -0.39 -1.69 -5.85
C ALA A 113 0.00 -1.85 -7.33
N SER A 114 -0.11 -3.05 -7.90
CA SER A 114 0.14 -3.26 -9.34
C SER A 114 -0.79 -2.43 -10.23
N ALA A 115 -2.09 -2.36 -9.89
CA ALA A 115 -3.04 -1.55 -10.65
C ALA A 115 -2.73 -0.05 -10.57
N LEU A 116 -2.22 0.44 -9.44
CA LEU A 116 -1.79 1.83 -9.30
C LEU A 116 -0.52 2.12 -10.11
N GLU A 117 0.41 1.17 -10.19
CA GLU A 117 1.60 1.26 -11.04
C GLU A 117 1.22 1.34 -12.53
N ASP A 118 0.27 0.52 -12.99
CA ASP A 118 -0.25 0.60 -14.36
C ASP A 118 -0.91 1.96 -14.67
N VAL A 119 -1.65 2.51 -13.70
CA VAL A 119 -2.26 3.84 -13.82
C VAL A 119 -1.19 4.93 -13.90
N ASP A 120 -0.15 4.85 -13.08
CA ASP A 120 0.97 5.79 -13.07
C ASP A 120 1.70 5.80 -14.42
N LEU A 121 2.05 4.61 -14.94
CA LEU A 121 2.65 4.46 -16.26
C LEU A 121 1.77 5.03 -17.37
N ASN A 122 0.46 4.77 -17.34
CA ASN A 122 -0.46 5.32 -18.33
C ASN A 122 -0.55 6.85 -18.26
N LEU A 123 -0.53 7.42 -17.05
CA LEU A 123 -0.53 8.86 -16.86
C LEU A 123 0.77 9.49 -17.37
N GLU A 124 1.92 8.86 -17.14
CA GLU A 124 3.21 9.32 -17.64
C GLU A 124 3.29 9.26 -19.17
N GLU A 125 2.79 8.18 -19.80
CA GLU A 125 2.68 8.07 -21.26
C GLU A 125 1.78 9.17 -21.86
N ARG A 126 0.63 9.44 -21.23
CA ARG A 126 -0.30 10.47 -21.69
C ARG A 126 0.27 11.87 -21.51
N LEU A 127 0.99 12.12 -20.42
CA LEU A 127 1.68 13.38 -20.20
C LEU A 127 2.74 13.60 -21.28
N GLY A 128 3.59 12.60 -21.53
CA GLY A 128 4.60 12.66 -22.60
C GLY A 128 4.00 12.91 -23.98
N ALA A 129 2.90 12.23 -24.33
CA ALA A 129 2.21 12.45 -25.60
C ALA A 129 1.64 13.86 -25.76
N ILE A 130 1.21 14.50 -24.67
CA ILE A 130 0.74 15.90 -24.68
C ILE A 130 1.93 16.85 -24.83
N GLU A 131 3.00 16.66 -24.05
CA GLU A 131 4.21 17.50 -24.13
C GLU A 131 4.90 17.42 -25.50
N ASP A 132 4.99 16.21 -26.08
CA ASP A 132 5.56 16.00 -27.42
C ASP A 132 4.73 16.68 -28.52
N ALA A 133 3.39 16.67 -28.40
CA ALA A 133 2.50 17.34 -29.34
C ALA A 133 2.71 18.86 -29.33
N ASP A 134 2.88 19.45 -28.14
CA ASP A 134 3.15 20.88 -27.98
C ASP A 134 4.53 21.25 -28.57
N LEU A 135 5.57 20.41 -28.38
CA LEU A 135 6.88 20.61 -28.98
C LEU A 135 6.84 20.56 -30.52
N ALA A 136 6.06 19.64 -31.09
CA ALA A 136 5.87 19.56 -32.53
C ALA A 136 5.22 20.83 -33.10
N GLU A 137 4.22 21.39 -32.43
CA GLU A 137 3.57 22.64 -32.83
C GLU A 137 4.56 23.83 -32.79
N VAL A 138 5.34 23.95 -31.72
CA VAL A 138 6.39 24.99 -31.60
C VAL A 138 7.43 24.90 -32.72
N LEU A 139 7.86 23.68 -33.08
CA LEU A 139 8.82 23.47 -34.18
C LEU A 139 8.23 23.86 -35.54
N VAL A 140 6.97 23.53 -35.81
CA VAL A 140 6.28 23.93 -37.04
C VAL A 140 6.17 25.45 -37.12
N GLU A 141 5.76 26.11 -36.02
CA GLU A 141 5.67 27.57 -35.99
C GLU A 141 7.04 28.22 -36.24
N LEU A 142 8.10 27.73 -35.59
CA LEU A 142 9.46 28.23 -35.81
C LEU A 142 9.91 28.08 -37.26
N SER A 143 9.68 26.91 -37.87
CA SER A 143 10.01 26.66 -39.28
C SER A 143 9.26 27.63 -40.21
N SER A 144 7.96 27.85 -39.97
CA SER A 144 7.16 28.79 -40.75
C SER A 144 7.72 30.22 -40.68
N ARG A 145 8.13 30.68 -39.50
CA ARG A 145 8.74 32.00 -39.29
C ARG A 145 10.10 32.12 -39.97
N GLN A 146 10.92 31.06 -39.95
CA GLN A 146 12.19 31.03 -40.66
C GLN A 146 12.01 31.13 -42.18
N VAL A 147 11.05 30.39 -42.75
CA VAL A 147 10.73 30.44 -44.19
C VAL A 147 10.21 31.82 -44.58
N ALA A 148 9.32 32.42 -43.78
CA ALA A 148 8.82 33.76 -44.01
C ALA A 148 9.96 34.81 -43.98
N LEU A 149 10.85 34.72 -42.99
CA LEU A 149 12.02 35.60 -42.88
C LEU A 149 12.96 35.46 -44.08
N GLN A 150 13.29 34.23 -44.48
CA GLN A 150 14.13 33.98 -45.65
C GLN A 150 13.51 34.54 -46.93
N SER A 151 12.19 34.38 -47.10
CA SER A 151 11.44 34.92 -48.23
C SER A 151 11.47 36.46 -48.24
N ALA A 152 11.28 37.09 -47.08
CA ALA A 152 11.37 38.54 -46.94
C ALA A 152 12.77 39.04 -47.30
N LEU A 153 13.83 38.39 -46.83
CA LEU A 153 15.22 38.72 -47.17
C LEU A 153 15.47 38.61 -48.68
N MET A 154 15.02 37.53 -49.33
CA MET A 154 15.12 37.38 -50.79
C MET A 154 14.35 38.46 -51.55
N ALA A 155 13.14 38.80 -51.10
CA ALA A 155 12.35 39.88 -51.68
C ALA A 155 13.07 41.23 -51.55
N THR A 156 13.65 41.53 -50.39
CA THR A 156 14.46 42.75 -50.19
C THR A 156 15.72 42.75 -51.05
N ALA A 157 16.41 41.61 -51.20
CA ALA A 157 17.59 41.49 -52.05
C ALA A 157 17.25 41.75 -53.54
N ARG A 158 16.18 41.13 -54.05
CA ARG A 158 15.70 41.38 -55.43
C ARG A 158 15.27 42.82 -55.64
N ALA A 159 14.56 43.42 -54.67
CA ALA A 159 14.18 44.83 -54.75
C ALA A 159 15.43 45.74 -54.79
N SER A 160 16.45 45.45 -53.98
CA SER A 160 17.72 46.17 -53.97
C SER A 160 18.47 46.03 -55.30
N GLU A 161 18.55 44.83 -55.89
CA GLU A 161 19.17 44.60 -57.20
C GLU A 161 18.45 45.36 -58.34
N LEU A 162 17.11 45.33 -58.36
CA LEU A 162 16.28 46.04 -59.34
C LEU A 162 16.46 47.57 -59.29
N THR A 163 16.64 48.13 -58.09
CA THR A 163 16.84 49.58 -57.93
C THR A 163 18.24 50.04 -58.33
N LEU A 164 19.27 49.24 -58.05
CA LEU A 164 20.66 49.55 -58.44
C LEU A 164 20.90 49.38 -59.94
N THR A 165 20.29 48.37 -60.59
CA THR A 165 20.39 48.20 -62.07
C THR A 165 19.56 49.21 -62.86
N ASN A 166 18.47 49.76 -62.30
CA ASN A 166 17.74 50.89 -62.90
C ASN A 166 18.44 52.24 -62.70
N TYR A 167 19.31 52.39 -61.70
CA TYR A 167 20.00 53.66 -61.42
C TYR A 167 21.23 53.90 -62.32
N LEU A 168 21.72 52.88 -63.04
CA LEU A 168 22.89 52.97 -63.93
C LEU A 168 22.56 52.92 -65.43
N ARG A 169 21.34 53.30 -65.82
CA ARG A 169 20.97 53.56 -67.22
C ARG A 169 20.66 55.03 -67.46
#